data_AF-A7T316-F1
#
_entry.id   AF-A7T316-F1
#
_cell.length_a   1.000
_cell.length_b   1.000
_cell.length_c   1.000
_cell.angle_alpha   90.00
_cell.angle_beta   90.00
_cell.angle_gamma   90.00
#
_symmetry.space_group_name_H-M   'P 1'
#
loop_
_entity.id
_entity.type
_entity.pdbx_description
1 polymer ?
#
loop_
_entity_poly.entity_id
_entity_poly.type
_entity_poly.pdbx_seq_one_letter_code
_entity_poly.pdbx_strand_id
1 'polypeptide(L)'
;WGSKVEYILATIGFAIGFGNVWRFPYLCQKNGGGAFLIPYFTSLVTMGIPLFFLELAIGQSIRKGSIGVWNNIHPYLGGVGIASVVL
;
A
#
# COMPACT_ATOMS: atom_id res chain seq x y z
N TRP A 1 19.43 1.27 -4.22
CA TRP A 1 18.99 0.49 -5.39
C TRP A 1 20.01 0.69 -6.49
N GLY A 2 20.52 -0.41 -7.07
CA GLY A 2 21.52 -0.36 -8.14
C GLY A 2 20.89 0.00 -9.50
N SER A 3 19.61 -0.31 -9.69
CA SER A 3 18.80 0.11 -10.83
C SER A 3 17.37 0.50 -10.42
N LYS A 4 16.74 1.41 -11.18
CA LYS A 4 15.31 1.76 -11.02
C LYS A 4 14.41 0.52 -11.21
N VAL A 5 14.85 -0.43 -12.03
CA VAL A 5 14.10 -1.67 -12.30
C VAL A 5 14.06 -2.55 -11.05
N GLU A 6 15.16 -2.69 -10.33
CA GLU A 6 15.20 -3.45 -9.06
C GLU A 6 14.26 -2.86 -8.01
N TYR A 7 14.19 -1.53 -7.93
CA TYR A 7 13.26 -0.85 -7.02
C TYR A 7 11.80 -1.16 -7.37
N ILE A 8 11.44 -1.09 -8.65
CA ILE A 8 10.08 -1.37 -9.10
C ILE A 8 9.73 -2.84 -8.86
N LEU A 9 10.63 -3.77 -9.18
CA LEU A 9 10.42 -5.20 -8.93
C LEU A 9 10.26 -5.51 -7.44
N ALA A 10 11.09 -4.93 -6.56
CA ALA A 10 10.94 -5.11 -5.12
C ALA A 10 9.59 -4.57 -4.61
N THR A 11 9.16 -3.42 -5.12
CA THR A 11 7.87 -2.81 -4.74
C THR A 11 6.69 -3.66 -5.23
N ILE A 12 6.76 -4.19 -6.45
CA ILE A 12 5.73 -5.09 -7.00
C ILE A 12 5.70 -6.41 -6.22
N GLY A 13 6.86 -6.96 -5.87
CA GLY A 13 6.98 -8.18 -5.07
C GLY A 13 6.37 -8.02 -3.68
N PHE A 14 6.50 -6.83 -3.07
CA PHE A 14 5.82 -6.50 -1.82
C PHE A 14 4.30 -6.36 -1.98
N ALA A 15 3.84 -5.76 -3.09
CA ALA A 15 2.41 -5.57 -3.34
C ALA A 15 1.65 -6.87 -3.65
N ILE A 16 2.32 -7.87 -4.23
CA ILE A 16 1.72 -9.17 -4.57
C ILE A 16 1.93 -10.14 -3.39
N GLY A 17 1.02 -10.09 -2.42
CA GLY A 17 1.02 -11.00 -1.27
C GLY A 17 0.15 -12.25 -1.46
N PHE A 18 0.35 -13.26 -0.59
CA PHE A 18 -0.48 -14.48 -0.51
C PHE A 18 -1.99 -14.17 -0.37
N GLY A 19 -2.34 -13.03 0.23
CA GLY A 19 -3.72 -12.56 0.33
C GLY A 19 -4.41 -12.40 -1.03
N ASN A 20 -3.70 -11.98 -2.08
CA ASN A 20 -4.30 -11.84 -3.42
C ASN A 20 -4.63 -13.18 -4.07
N VAL A 21 -3.99 -14.28 -3.66
CA VAL A 21 -4.21 -15.60 -4.26
C VAL A 21 -5.41 -16.32 -3.64
N TRP A 22 -5.60 -16.20 -2.33
CA TRP A 22 -6.67 -16.94 -1.62
C TRP A 22 -7.85 -16.05 -1.22
N ARG A 23 -7.60 -14.83 -0.71
CA ARG A 23 -8.66 -13.96 -0.20
C ARG A 23 -9.47 -13.32 -1.34
N PHE A 24 -8.82 -12.99 -2.45
CA PHE A 24 -9.49 -12.42 -3.63
C PHE A 24 -10.56 -13.35 -4.23
N PRO A 25 -10.28 -14.64 -4.58
CA PRO A 25 -11.30 -15.52 -5.13
C PRO A 25 -12.41 -15.83 -4.11
N TYR A 26 -12.07 -15.94 -2.82
CA TYR A 26 -13.07 -16.19 -1.76
C TYR A 26 -14.07 -15.03 -1.64
N LEU A 27 -13.61 -13.77 -1.62
CA LEU A 27 -14.49 -12.60 -1.57
C LEU A 27 -15.26 -12.41 -2.87
N CYS A 28 -14.65 -12.65 -4.04
CA CYS A 28 -15.36 -12.59 -5.32
C CYS A 28 -16.54 -13.56 -5.31
N GLN A 29 -16.34 -14.82 -4.90
CA GLN A 29 -17.41 -15.81 -4.92
C GLN A 29 -18.54 -15.51 -3.93
N LYS A 30 -18.21 -14.95 -2.76
CA LYS A 30 -19.22 -14.60 -1.73
C LYS A 30 -20.01 -13.33 -2.07
N ASN A 31 -19.41 -12.38 -2.77
CA ASN A 31 -19.99 -11.04 -3.01
C ASN A 31 -20.53 -10.87 -4.44
N GLY A 32 -21.06 -11.94 -5.04
CA GLY A 32 -21.73 -11.86 -6.35
C GLY A 32 -20.83 -12.15 -7.57
N GLY A 33 -19.73 -12.86 -7.37
CA GLY A 33 -18.83 -13.32 -8.43
C GLY A 33 -18.16 -12.14 -9.16
N GLY A 34 -18.37 -12.07 -10.48
CA GLY A 34 -17.80 -11.02 -11.34
C GLY A 34 -18.31 -9.62 -11.03
N ALA A 35 -19.47 -9.45 -10.38
CA ALA A 35 -19.98 -8.14 -10.01
C ALA A 35 -19.11 -7.45 -8.94
N PHE A 36 -18.36 -8.21 -8.14
CA PHE A 36 -17.42 -7.69 -7.14
C PHE A 36 -16.21 -6.96 -7.77
N LEU A 37 -15.91 -7.21 -9.05
CA LEU A 37 -14.83 -6.53 -9.77
C LEU A 37 -15.10 -5.02 -9.92
N ILE A 38 -16.36 -4.61 -10.06
CA ILE A 38 -16.73 -3.20 -10.26
C ILE A 38 -16.38 -2.33 -9.04
N PRO A 39 -16.84 -2.64 -7.80
CA PRO A 39 -16.43 -1.89 -6.62
C PRO A 39 -14.95 -2.09 -6.28
N TYR A 40 -14.36 -3.24 -6.64
CA TYR A 40 -12.93 -3.47 -6.46
C TYR A 40 -12.09 -2.51 -7.32
N PHE A 41 -12.35 -2.40 -8.63
CA PHE A 41 -11.63 -1.47 -9.49
C PHE A 41 -11.91 -0.01 -9.11
N THR A 42 -13.15 0.31 -8.73
CA THR A 42 -13.51 1.67 -8.32
C THR A 42 -12.74 2.10 -7.08
N SER A 43 -12.68 1.25 -6.05
CA SER A 43 -11.91 1.53 -4.82
C SER A 43 -10.40 1.50 -5.05
N LEU A 44 -9.91 0.64 -5.95
CA LEU A 44 -8.50 0.62 -6.34
C LEU A 44 -8.07 1.92 -7.02
N VAL A 45 -8.86 2.47 -7.94
CA VAL A 45 -8.53 3.72 -8.63
C VAL A 45 -8.68 4.93 -7.71
N THR A 46 -9.72 4.96 -6.88
CA THR A 46 -10.03 6.12 -6.03
C THR A 46 -9.24 6.20 -4.74
N MET A 47 -8.88 5.06 -4.13
CA MET A 47 -8.10 5.01 -2.89
C MET A 47 -6.77 4.30 -3.07
N GLY A 48 -6.73 3.13 -3.72
CA GLY A 48 -5.52 2.31 -3.81
C GLY A 48 -4.35 3.03 -4.50
N ILE A 49 -4.56 3.51 -5.73
CA ILE A 49 -3.55 4.22 -6.52
C ILE A 49 -3.07 5.51 -5.83
N PRO A 50 -3.95 6.43 -5.39
CA PRO A 50 -3.49 7.67 -4.78
C PRO A 50 -2.78 7.45 -3.45
N LEU A 51 -3.22 6.49 -2.63
CA LEU A 51 -2.57 6.20 -1.36
C LEU A 51 -1.16 5.62 -1.58
N PHE A 52 -1.03 4.68 -2.52
CA PHE A 52 0.27 4.10 -2.89
C PHE A 52 1.22 5.15 -3.46
N PHE A 53 0.73 6.03 -4.34
CA PHE A 53 1.55 7.12 -4.87
C PHE A 53 2.00 8.10 -3.79
N LEU A 54 1.11 8.45 -2.86
CA LEU A 54 1.41 9.33 -1.74
C LEU A 54 2.48 8.74 -0.82
N GLU A 55 2.38 7.45 -0.48
CA GLU A 55 3.35 6.78 0.38
C GLU A 55 4.75 6.72 -0.26
N LEU A 56 4.81 6.42 -1.57
CA LEU A 56 6.05 6.47 -2.34
C LEU A 56 6.63 7.89 -2.40
N ALA A 57 5.80 8.91 -2.67
CA ALA A 57 6.25 10.29 -2.77
C ALA A 57 6.80 10.81 -1.44
N ILE A 58 6.12 10.55 -0.32
CA ILE A 58 6.56 10.93 1.01
C ILE A 58 7.84 10.19 1.39
N GLY A 59 7.91 8.88 1.14
CA GLY A 59 9.10 8.07 1.40
C GLY A 59 10.33 8.56 0.64
N GLN A 60 10.16 8.93 -0.64
CA GLN A 60 11.23 9.50 -1.46
C GLN A 60 11.61 10.93 -1.06
N SER A 61 10.65 11.75 -0.60
CA SER A 61 10.88 13.14 -0.21
C SER A 61 11.62 13.26 1.13
N ILE A 62 11.25 12.49 2.13
CA ILE A 62 11.79 12.62 3.50
C ILE A 62 13.00 11.69 3.71
N ARG A 63 13.11 10.60 2.93
CA ARG A 63 14.23 9.63 2.98
C ARG A 63 14.54 9.12 4.40
N LYS A 64 13.53 9.02 5.26
CA LYS A 64 13.60 8.44 6.61
C LYS A 64 12.67 7.22 6.68
N GLY A 65 12.87 6.37 7.70
CA GLY A 65 11.97 5.26 7.99
C GLY A 65 10.58 5.74 8.44
N SER A 66 9.60 4.83 8.47
CA SER A 66 8.18 5.16 8.72
C SER A 66 7.94 5.98 10.00
N ILE A 67 8.59 5.67 11.13
CA ILE A 67 8.51 6.50 12.35
C ILE A 67 9.08 7.91 12.12
N GLY A 68 10.21 8.00 11.43
CA GLY A 68 10.89 9.28 11.17
C GLY A 68 10.11 10.17 10.21
N VAL A 69 9.42 9.59 9.23
CA VAL A 69 8.57 10.30 8.27
C VAL A 69 7.42 11.00 8.97
N TRP A 70 6.63 10.27 9.75
CA TRP A 70 5.45 10.83 10.42
C TRP A 70 5.81 11.85 11.50
N ASN A 71 6.93 11.64 12.21
CA ASN A 71 7.42 12.60 13.20
C ASN A 71 8.00 13.89 12.58
N ASN A 72 8.46 13.85 11.31
CA ASN A 72 8.91 15.07 10.60
C ASN A 72 7.74 15.89 10.02
N ILE A 73 6.60 15.25 9.73
CA ILE A 73 5.41 15.96 9.24
C ILE A 73 4.70 16.67 10.40
N HIS A 74 4.45 15.97 11.50
CA HIS A 74 3.91 16.58 12.72
C HIS A 74 4.15 15.65 13.93
N PRO A 75 4.59 16.16 15.10
CA PRO A 75 4.92 15.33 16.26
C PRO A 75 3.73 14.50 16.79
N TYR A 76 2.49 14.96 16.58
CA TYR A 76 1.29 14.18 16.93
C TYR A 76 0.97 13.02 15.98
N LEU A 77 1.52 13.01 14.76
CA LEU A 77 1.34 11.92 13.80
C LEU A 77 2.32 10.76 14.01
N GLY A 78 3.25 10.86 14.97
CA GLY A 78 4.21 9.80 15.29
C GLY A 78 3.57 8.46 15.65
N GLY A 79 2.32 8.48 16.14
CA GLY A 79 1.53 7.26 16.41
C GLY A 79 1.26 6.41 15.17
N VAL A 80 1.17 7.01 13.98
CA VAL A 80 0.98 6.28 12.71
C VAL A 80 2.22 5.42 12.42
N GLY A 81 3.42 5.93 12.66
CA GLY A 81 4.65 5.17 12.48
C GLY A 81 4.78 3.99 13.46
N ILE A 82 4.34 4.15 14.71
CA ILE A 82 4.34 3.07 15.70
C ILE A 82 3.32 2.00 15.32
N ALA A 83 2.12 2.40 14.89
CA ALA A 83 1.08 1.48 14.44
C ALA A 83 1.57 0.59 13.28
N SER A 84 2.34 1.16 12.33
CA SER A 84 2.94 0.40 11.22
C SER A 84 4.01 -0.62 11.62
N VAL A 85 4.59 -0.53 12.83
CA VAL A 85 5.56 -1.52 13.34
C VAL A 85 4.88 -2.62 14.13
N VAL A 86 3.72 -2.33 14.72
CA VAL A 86 2.95 -3.28 15.52
C VAL A 86 2.08 -4.19 14.64
N LEU A 87 1.65 -3.69 13.48
CA LEU A 87 0.90 -4.41 12.45
C LEU A 87 1.80 -5.36 11.63
#